data_AF-A0A3P7QK02-F1
#
_entry.id   AF-A0A3P7QK02-F1
#
_cell.length_a   1.000
_cell.length_b   1.000
_cell.length_c   1.000
_cell.angle_alpha   90.00
_cell.angle_beta   90.00
_cell.angle_gamma   90.00
#
_symmetry.space_group_name_H-M   'P 1'
#
loop_
_entity.id
_entity.type
_entity.pdbx_description
1 polymer ?
#
loop_
_entity_poly.entity_id
_entity_poly.type
_entity_poly.pdbx_seq_one_letter_code
_entity_poly.pdbx_strand_id
1 'polypeptide(L)'
;MRKRFCLELWGVVNNAGIFSCYGPDDWTSLEDYKRAVDVNTFGVIRVTHAFKKYVKKAEGRIVTVTSVNGRLSSPGSGPYVVSKFGAEAYMDAIRQELYAMGVKVSILEPGIFRTPLINEKAMLDRIESVGGWLRRSPVLQIFSKNAVVN
;
A
#
# COMPACT_ATOMS: atom_id res chain seq x y z
N MET A 1 -39.51 5.27 27.48
CA MET A 1 -38.67 5.99 26.49
C MET A 1 -37.40 5.20 26.22
N ARG A 2 -37.22 4.64 25.01
CA ARG A 2 -35.94 4.03 24.62
C ARG A 2 -34.97 5.16 24.26
N LYS A 3 -33.85 5.30 24.99
CA LYS A 3 -32.72 6.14 24.56
C LYS A 3 -32.28 5.62 23.19
N ARG A 4 -32.51 6.39 22.13
CA ARG A 4 -31.84 6.15 20.85
C ARG A 4 -30.35 6.43 21.09
N PHE A 5 -29.54 5.38 21.22
CA PHE A 5 -28.10 5.53 21.09
C PHE A 5 -27.84 5.98 19.64
N CYS A 6 -27.49 7.25 19.46
CA CYS A 6 -26.97 7.71 18.19
C CYS A 6 -25.55 7.16 18.10
N LEU A 7 -25.34 6.11 17.30
CA LEU A 7 -24.00 5.56 17.09
C LEU A 7 -23.19 6.56 16.27
N GLU A 8 -22.14 7.12 16.86
CA GLU A 8 -21.20 8.01 16.18
C GLU A 8 -20.02 7.20 15.64
N LEU A 9 -19.56 7.53 14.43
CA LEU A 9 -18.38 6.89 13.85
C LEU A 9 -17.11 7.53 14.41
N TRP A 10 -16.66 7.01 15.55
CA TRP A 10 -15.53 7.57 16.28
C TRP A 10 -14.17 7.31 15.61
N GLY A 11 -14.04 6.27 14.81
CA GLY A 11 -12.75 5.86 14.26
C GLY A 11 -12.86 5.19 12.89
N VAL A 12 -11.88 5.48 12.03
CA VAL A 12 -11.64 4.76 10.78
C VAL A 12 -10.21 4.24 10.79
N VAL A 13 -10.04 2.96 10.46
CA VAL A 13 -8.73 2.32 10.33
C VAL A 13 -8.54 1.83 8.90
N ASN A 14 -7.69 2.52 8.14
CA ASN A 14 -7.30 2.10 6.80
C ASN A 14 -6.15 1.10 6.91
N ASN A 15 -6.48 -0.19 6.90
CA ASN A 15 -5.49 -1.28 7.01
C ASN A 15 -5.21 -2.01 5.69
N ALA A 16 -6.16 -1.99 4.76
CA ALA A 16 -6.05 -2.74 3.51
C ALA A 16 -4.77 -2.34 2.75
N GLY A 17 -4.00 -3.34 2.31
CA GLY A 17 -2.79 -3.11 1.54
C GLY A 17 -2.29 -4.36 0.83
N ILE A 18 -1.64 -4.16 -0.31
CA ILE A 18 -1.02 -5.20 -1.13
C ILE A 18 0.43 -4.87 -1.44
N PHE A 19 1.24 -5.90 -1.60
CA PHE A 19 2.62 -5.82 -2.07
C PHE A 19 2.63 -6.37 -3.50
N SER A 20 2.23 -5.53 -4.47
CA SER A 20 1.77 -5.96 -5.80
C SER A 20 2.70 -6.97 -6.48
N CYS A 21 4.01 -6.71 -6.52
CA CYS A 21 5.06 -7.60 -7.02
C CYS A 21 6.36 -7.37 -6.25
N TYR A 22 7.37 -8.23 -6.48
CA TYR A 22 8.71 -8.07 -5.93
C TYR A 22 9.78 -8.44 -6.98
N GLY A 23 10.76 -7.57 -7.18
CA GLY A 23 11.84 -7.76 -8.15
C GLY A 23 12.39 -6.44 -8.69
N PRO A 24 13.52 -6.45 -9.42
CA PRO A 24 14.09 -5.27 -10.07
C PRO A 24 13.06 -4.45 -10.83
N ASP A 25 13.25 -3.12 -10.90
CA ASP A 25 12.28 -2.22 -11.55
C ASP A 25 12.01 -2.62 -13.01
N ASP A 26 13.06 -3.05 -13.73
CA ASP A 26 12.96 -3.58 -15.09
C ASP A 26 11.91 -4.69 -15.21
N TRP A 27 11.64 -5.48 -14.16
CA TRP A 27 10.67 -6.58 -14.21
C TRP A 27 9.23 -6.12 -14.00
N THR A 28 9.04 -4.90 -13.49
CA THR A 28 7.73 -4.36 -13.13
C THR A 28 7.08 -3.65 -14.30
N SER A 29 5.74 -3.61 -14.30
CA SER A 29 4.97 -2.85 -15.29
C SER A 29 4.31 -1.63 -14.66
N LEU A 30 3.93 -0.65 -15.48
CA LEU A 30 3.13 0.49 -15.00
C LEU A 30 1.82 0.04 -14.32
N GLU A 31 1.24 -1.08 -14.75
CA GLU A 31 0.04 -1.64 -14.14
C GLU A 31 0.30 -2.19 -12.72
N ASP A 32 1.51 -2.66 -12.41
CA ASP A 32 1.88 -3.07 -11.05
C ASP A 32 1.93 -1.87 -10.10
N TYR A 33 2.44 -0.73 -10.58
CA TYR A 33 2.42 0.54 -9.88
C TYR A 33 0.99 1.03 -9.65
N LYS A 34 0.18 1.10 -10.73
CA LYS A 34 -1.22 1.53 -10.63
C LYS A 34 -2.01 0.65 -9.68
N ARG A 35 -1.83 -0.67 -9.71
CA ARG A 35 -2.51 -1.61 -8.82
C ARG A 35 -2.16 -1.39 -7.36
N ALA A 36 -0.87 -1.20 -7.05
CA ALA A 36 -0.43 -0.90 -5.68
C ALA A 36 -0.98 0.45 -5.19
N VAL A 37 -0.88 1.50 -6.01
CA VAL A 37 -1.38 2.85 -5.71
C VAL A 37 -2.90 2.84 -5.54
N ASP A 38 -3.62 2.13 -6.40
CA ASP A 38 -5.08 2.09 -6.33
C ASP A 38 -5.56 1.53 -4.99
N VAL A 39 -4.94 0.45 -4.50
CA VAL A 39 -5.32 -0.13 -3.21
C VAL A 39 -4.75 0.67 -2.04
N ASN A 40 -3.44 0.88 -2.01
CA ASN A 40 -2.74 1.35 -0.82
C ASN A 40 -2.83 2.87 -0.64
N THR A 41 -3.08 3.63 -1.72
CA THR A 41 -3.19 5.10 -1.68
C THR A 41 -4.61 5.55 -1.98
N PHE A 42 -5.14 5.25 -3.16
CA PHE A 42 -6.48 5.70 -3.54
C PHE A 42 -7.55 4.99 -2.71
N GLY A 43 -7.34 3.75 -2.27
CA GLY A 43 -8.22 3.07 -1.33
C GLY A 43 -8.35 3.83 -0.01
N VAL A 44 -7.23 4.28 0.57
CA VAL A 44 -7.20 5.11 1.78
C VAL A 44 -7.96 6.41 1.57
N ILE A 45 -7.75 7.08 0.43
CA ILE A 45 -8.44 8.32 0.08
C ILE A 45 -9.95 8.08 -0.07
N ARG A 46 -10.36 7.04 -0.78
CA ARG A 46 -11.79 6.70 -1.00
C ARG A 46 -12.51 6.45 0.32
N VAL A 47 -11.94 5.62 1.20
CA VAL A 47 -12.53 5.31 2.52
C VAL A 47 -12.57 6.59 3.37
N THR A 48 -11.48 7.34 3.41
CA THR A 48 -11.44 8.58 4.17
C THR A 48 -12.48 9.57 3.67
N HIS A 49 -12.61 9.80 2.36
CA HIS A 49 -13.62 10.70 1.80
C HIS A 49 -15.06 10.27 2.15
N ALA A 50 -15.35 8.97 2.07
CA ALA A 50 -16.68 8.45 2.38
C ALA A 50 -17.07 8.68 3.84
N PHE A 51 -16.13 8.52 4.77
CA PHE A 51 -16.43 8.50 6.21
C PHE A 51 -16.01 9.77 6.98
N LYS A 52 -15.15 10.62 6.42
CA LYS A 52 -14.57 11.81 7.08
C LYS A 52 -15.62 12.73 7.70
N LYS A 53 -16.76 12.92 7.04
CA LYS A 53 -17.84 13.76 7.57
C LYS A 53 -18.42 13.23 8.89
N TYR A 54 -18.47 11.92 9.08
CA TYR A 54 -18.99 11.30 10.30
C TYR A 54 -17.93 11.31 11.41
N VAL A 55 -16.68 11.05 11.06
CA VAL A 55 -15.55 11.14 12.01
C VAL A 55 -15.40 12.58 12.54
N LYS A 56 -15.59 13.59 11.69
CA LYS A 56 -15.62 15.00 12.09
C LYS A 56 -16.72 15.31 13.11
N LYS A 57 -17.92 14.75 12.94
CA LYS A 57 -19.03 14.96 13.88
C LYS A 57 -18.74 14.38 15.27
N ALA A 58 -18.00 13.26 15.30
CA ALA A 58 -17.62 12.57 16.52
C ALA A 58 -16.31 13.11 17.16
N GLU A 59 -15.68 14.13 16.56
CA GLU A 59 -14.31 14.57 16.90
C GLU A 59 -13.34 13.38 17.03
N GLY A 60 -13.48 12.44 16.10
CA GLY A 60 -12.92 11.11 16.19
C GLY A 60 -11.48 11.02 15.67
N ARG A 61 -11.14 9.87 15.08
CA ARG A 61 -9.80 9.63 14.54
C ARG A 61 -9.76 8.85 13.24
N ILE A 62 -8.70 9.09 12.46
CA ILE A 62 -8.35 8.33 11.28
C ILE A 62 -6.95 7.75 11.50
N VAL A 63 -6.83 6.44 11.40
CA VAL A 63 -5.56 5.73 11.51
C VAL A 63 -5.31 5.01 10.19
N THR A 64 -4.11 5.15 9.63
CA THR A 64 -3.73 4.42 8.42
C THR A 64 -2.49 3.60 8.67
N VAL A 65 -2.53 2.32 8.29
CA VAL A 65 -1.38 1.41 8.35
C VAL A 65 -0.59 1.52 7.05
N THR A 66 0.56 2.17 7.13
CA THR A 66 1.50 2.34 6.02
C THR A 66 2.59 1.27 6.11
N SER A 67 3.86 1.66 6.24
CA SER A 67 5.04 0.81 6.35
C SER A 67 6.28 1.69 6.58
N VAL A 68 7.37 1.12 7.08
CA VAL A 68 8.71 1.72 6.94
C VAL A 68 9.04 2.11 5.49
N ASN A 69 8.47 1.39 4.51
CA ASN A 69 8.55 1.70 3.09
C ASN A 69 7.74 2.94 2.66
N GLY A 70 7.09 3.65 3.59
CA GLY A 70 6.55 4.99 3.40
C GLY A 70 7.57 6.10 3.73
N ARG A 71 8.68 5.76 4.38
CA ARG A 71 9.77 6.68 4.73
C ARG A 71 11.06 6.38 3.98
N LEU A 72 11.32 5.12 3.69
CA LEU A 72 12.54 4.64 3.04
C LEU A 72 12.19 3.85 1.77
N SER A 73 13.02 3.98 0.74
CA SER A 73 12.89 3.17 -0.46
C SER A 73 13.70 1.88 -0.33
N SER A 74 13.08 0.74 -0.62
CA SER A 74 13.73 -0.56 -0.63
C SER A 74 13.83 -1.10 -2.07
N PRO A 75 15.03 -1.55 -2.50
CA PRO A 75 15.20 -2.20 -3.79
C PRO A 75 14.24 -3.38 -3.96
N GLY A 76 13.76 -3.57 -5.18
CA GLY A 76 12.86 -4.68 -5.50
C GLY A 76 11.38 -4.43 -5.15
N SER A 77 11.05 -3.29 -4.52
CA SER A 77 9.72 -3.03 -3.95
C SER A 77 9.05 -1.78 -4.54
N GLY A 78 9.50 -1.31 -5.71
CA GLY A 78 9.12 -0.01 -6.31
C GLY A 78 7.63 0.30 -6.23
N PRO A 79 6.74 -0.53 -6.81
CA PRO A 79 5.29 -0.32 -6.74
C PRO A 79 4.73 -0.18 -5.31
N TYR A 80 5.19 -1.01 -4.38
CA TYR A 80 4.77 -0.96 -2.99
C TYR A 80 5.25 0.33 -2.31
N VAL A 81 6.52 0.67 -2.46
CA VAL A 81 7.15 1.88 -1.90
C VAL A 81 6.41 3.12 -2.38
N VAL A 82 6.24 3.30 -3.69
CA VAL A 82 5.53 4.45 -4.27
C VAL A 82 4.14 4.60 -3.67
N SER A 83 3.40 3.49 -3.57
CA SER A 83 2.05 3.51 -3.01
C SER A 83 2.01 3.89 -1.52
N LYS A 84 3.00 3.47 -0.73
CA LYS A 84 3.07 3.79 0.71
C LYS A 84 3.50 5.23 0.95
N PHE A 85 4.46 5.76 0.19
CA PHE A 85 4.81 7.19 0.20
C PHE A 85 3.60 8.07 -0.16
N GLY A 86 2.81 7.66 -1.16
CA GLY A 86 1.59 8.39 -1.52
C GLY A 86 0.56 8.41 -0.37
N ALA A 87 0.42 7.30 0.36
CA ALA A 87 -0.47 7.24 1.52
C ALA A 87 0.02 8.10 2.69
N GLU A 88 1.34 8.12 2.96
CA GLU A 88 1.97 9.01 3.96
C GLU A 88 1.68 10.47 3.66
N ALA A 89 1.98 10.91 2.44
CA ALA A 89 1.79 12.30 2.01
C ALA A 89 0.32 12.74 2.15
N TYR A 90 -0.62 11.88 1.76
CA TYR A 90 -2.04 12.15 1.94
C TYR A 90 -2.42 12.32 3.41
N MET A 91 -1.96 11.41 4.27
CA MET A 91 -2.27 11.43 5.70
C MET A 91 -1.66 12.65 6.39
N ASP A 92 -0.44 13.04 6.04
CA ASP A 92 0.21 14.25 6.57
C ASP A 92 -0.51 15.54 6.16
N ALA A 93 -1.03 15.60 4.93
CA ALA A 93 -1.83 16.74 4.47
C ALA A 93 -3.14 16.87 5.28
N ILE A 94 -3.96 15.80 5.33
CA ILE A 94 -5.25 15.88 6.02
C ILE A 94 -5.11 16.02 7.53
N ARG A 95 -3.99 15.57 8.12
CA ARG A 95 -3.70 15.78 9.55
C ARG A 95 -3.68 17.26 9.91
N GLN A 96 -3.09 18.09 9.07
CA GLN A 96 -3.04 19.53 9.29
C GLN A 96 -4.42 20.18 9.08
N GLU A 97 -5.13 19.78 8.02
CA GLU A 97 -6.46 20.31 7.70
C GLU A 97 -7.52 19.99 8.77
N LEU A 98 -7.43 18.81 9.36
CA LEU A 98 -8.45 18.29 10.28
C LEU A 98 -8.16 18.60 11.75
N TYR A 99 -6.96 19.10 12.07
CA TYR A 99 -6.53 19.41 13.44
C TYR A 99 -7.49 20.37 14.15
N ALA A 100 -7.85 21.49 13.50
CA ALA A 100 -8.76 22.49 14.06
C ALA A 100 -10.20 21.98 14.25
N MET A 101 -10.53 20.83 13.67
CA MET A 101 -11.86 20.20 13.75
C MET A 101 -11.90 19.09 14.82
N GLY A 102 -10.88 18.99 15.68
CA GLY A 102 -10.80 17.99 16.75
C GLY A 102 -10.45 16.57 16.28
N VAL A 103 -10.30 16.33 14.98
CA VAL A 103 -10.04 14.99 14.44
C VAL A 103 -8.55 14.66 14.49
N LYS A 104 -8.22 13.52 15.10
CA LYS A 104 -6.84 13.03 15.20
C LYS A 104 -6.51 12.14 14.00
N VAL A 105 -5.40 12.42 13.34
CA VAL A 105 -4.92 11.63 12.20
C VAL A 105 -3.57 11.03 12.57
N SER A 106 -3.43 9.71 12.44
CA SER A 106 -2.21 8.98 12.81
C SER A 106 -1.81 7.97 11.75
N ILE A 107 -0.51 7.79 11.61
CA ILE A 107 0.11 6.87 10.68
C ILE A 107 0.83 5.80 11.49
N LEU A 108 0.61 4.53 11.15
CA LEU A 108 1.35 3.42 11.71
C LEU A 108 2.29 2.87 10.65
N GLU A 109 3.59 2.83 10.95
CA GLU A 109 4.66 2.43 10.03
C GLU A 109 5.32 1.11 10.44
N PRO A 110 4.68 -0.06 10.23
CA PRO A 110 5.31 -1.34 10.53
C PRO A 110 6.58 -1.59 9.71
N GLY A 111 7.58 -2.15 10.37
CA GLY A 111 8.70 -2.83 9.72
C GLY A 111 8.31 -4.24 9.23
N ILE A 112 9.28 -5.14 9.19
CA ILE A 112 9.04 -6.55 8.86
C ILE A 112 8.27 -7.19 10.01
N PHE A 113 7.01 -7.56 9.78
CA PHE A 113 6.15 -8.17 10.77
C PHE A 113 5.51 -9.45 10.23
N ARG A 114 5.42 -10.49 11.06
CA ARG A 114 4.94 -11.82 10.63
C ARG A 114 3.47 -11.75 10.18
N THR A 115 3.28 -11.71 8.88
CA THR A 115 1.97 -11.69 8.23
C THR A 115 2.03 -12.49 6.92
N PRO A 116 0.87 -12.92 6.36
CA PRO A 116 0.84 -13.50 5.02
C PRO A 116 1.39 -12.57 3.92
N LEU A 117 1.47 -11.25 4.19
CA LEU A 117 2.01 -10.29 3.24
C LEU A 117 3.50 -10.54 2.96
N ILE A 118 4.28 -11.12 3.86
CA ILE A 118 5.72 -11.33 3.68
C ILE A 118 6.16 -12.78 3.89
N ASN A 119 5.22 -13.72 3.89
CA ASN A 119 5.60 -15.13 3.99
C ASN A 119 6.34 -15.57 2.72
N GLU A 120 7.18 -16.59 2.87
CA GLU A 120 8.07 -17.06 1.80
C GLU A 120 7.31 -17.39 0.52
N LYS A 121 6.21 -18.13 0.63
CA LYS A 121 5.37 -18.49 -0.52
C LYS A 121 4.83 -17.26 -1.25
N ALA A 122 4.28 -16.26 -0.55
CA ALA A 122 3.76 -15.06 -1.18
C ALA A 122 4.85 -14.22 -1.84
N MET A 123 6.07 -14.23 -1.29
CA MET A 123 7.21 -13.58 -1.92
C MET A 123 7.61 -14.28 -3.21
N LEU A 124 7.69 -15.62 -3.21
CA LEU A 124 7.97 -16.41 -4.40
C LEU A 124 6.90 -16.23 -5.48
N ASP A 125 5.61 -16.33 -5.12
CA ASP A 125 4.49 -16.12 -6.03
C ASP A 125 4.56 -14.73 -6.72
N ARG A 126 5.04 -13.70 -6.00
CA ARG A 126 5.22 -12.33 -6.54
C ARG A 126 6.43 -12.16 -7.43
N ILE A 127 7.50 -12.91 -7.18
CA ILE A 127 8.66 -12.93 -8.07
C ILE A 127 8.23 -13.64 -9.37
N GLU A 128 7.50 -14.74 -9.27
CA GLU A 128 7.02 -15.49 -10.43
C GLU A 128 6.03 -14.69 -11.28
N SER A 129 5.18 -13.87 -10.67
CA SER A 129 4.22 -13.02 -11.39
C SER A 129 4.89 -12.01 -12.31
N VAL A 130 6.09 -11.53 -11.95
CA VAL A 130 6.92 -10.66 -12.79
C VAL A 130 7.99 -11.41 -13.58
N GLY A 131 8.28 -12.67 -13.23
CA GLY A 131 9.24 -13.56 -13.91
C GLY A 131 8.93 -13.83 -15.38
N GLY A 132 7.75 -13.45 -15.88
CA GLY A 132 7.50 -13.33 -17.31
C GLY A 132 8.45 -12.35 -18.03
N TRP A 133 9.15 -11.45 -17.32
CA TRP A 133 10.18 -10.59 -17.91
C TRP A 133 11.44 -11.36 -18.35
N LEU A 134 11.88 -12.36 -17.57
CA LEU A 134 12.93 -13.31 -17.99
C LEU A 134 12.55 -14.01 -19.31
N ARG A 135 11.27 -14.37 -19.46
CA ARG A 135 10.74 -14.97 -20.69
C ARG A 135 10.58 -13.99 -21.85
N ARG A 136 10.48 -12.68 -21.59
CA ARG A 136 10.22 -11.63 -22.60
C ARG A 136 11.47 -10.85 -23.02
N SER A 137 12.55 -10.88 -22.24
CA SER A 137 13.81 -10.18 -22.54
C SER A 137 14.51 -10.79 -23.76
N PRO A 138 14.66 -10.06 -24.88
CA PRO A 138 15.38 -10.56 -26.05
C PRO A 138 16.86 -10.88 -25.72
N VAL A 139 17.46 -10.11 -24.82
CA VAL A 139 18.86 -10.25 -24.39
C VAL A 139 19.08 -11.55 -23.63
N LEU A 140 18.17 -11.93 -22.72
CA LEU A 140 18.32 -13.13 -21.90
C LEU A 140 17.86 -14.41 -22.61
N GLN A 141 16.95 -14.30 -23.59
CA GLN A 141 16.63 -15.44 -24.48
C GLN A 141 17.85 -15.88 -25.32
N ILE A 142 18.74 -14.96 -25.70
CA ILE A 142 19.99 -15.30 -26.41
C ILE A 142 20.89 -16.15 -25.53
N PHE A 143 21.04 -15.80 -24.24
CA PHE A 143 21.84 -16.60 -23.29
C PHE A 143 21.20 -17.97 -22.98
N SER A 144 19.86 -18.04 -22.88
CA SER A 144 19.17 -19.32 -22.67
C SER A 144 19.29 -20.28 -23.86
N LYS A 145 19.31 -19.78 -25.11
CA LYS A 145 19.50 -20.62 -26.30
C LYS A 145 20.92 -21.17 -26.42
N ASN A 146 21.92 -20.46 -25.89
CA ASN A 146 23.33 -20.87 -25.93
C ASN A 146 23.73 -21.78 -24.76
N ALA A 147 22.89 -21.92 -23.72
CA ALA A 147 23.16 -22.79 -22.57
C ALA A 147 22.75 -24.27 -22.79
N VAL A 148 22.08 -24.59 -23.91
CA VAL A 148 21.67 -25.98 -24.26
C VAL A 148 22.65 -26.62 -25.26
N VAL A 149 23.80 -25.98 -25.49
CA VAL A 149 24.87 -26.50 -26.34
C VAL A 149 26.15 -26.56 -25.53
N ASN A 150 26.15 -27.39 -24.48
CA ASN A 150 27.31 -28.08 -23.88
C ASN A 150 26.83 -29.14 -22.89
#